data_AF-A0A8F1SB65-F1
#
_entry.id   AF-A0A8F1SB65-F1
#
_cell.length_a   1.000
_cell.length_b   1.000
_cell.length_c   1.000
_cell.angle_alpha   90.00
_cell.angle_beta   90.00
_cell.angle_gamma   90.00
#
_symmetry.space_group_name_H-M   'P 1'
#
loop_
_entity.id
_entity.type
_entity.pdbx_description
1 polymer ?
#
loop_
_entity_poly.entity_id
_entity_poly.type
_entity_poly.pdbx_seq_one_letter_code
_entity_poly.pdbx_strand_id
1 'polypeptide(L)'
;MAAAPETSIIPELEELALKNTSFSNKASGVGGALPATNTGWTVAGMAAQSAGVPLKENLVGGRDHNALGEFKKFLPGAYSLGEILEKQGYNQTFVMGSEASFGGRDKLLTQHGNFNIEDYNYAKKHGKISEDYKVWWGYEDKKLFQFAREEASRLAASDKPFNLQLLTADTHFTDGYLDETCAKTFSNQYDNVHACSSKQVAAFVNWVKSQPFYENTTIIISGDHLGMQTSYYDEKIGGTNYQRTIYNTFINPAISTSHSKNRQFTTFDMYPSTLAALGVKIDGDRLGLGTNLFSGKKTLVEQYGGIENLNSELSKRSAYYENKIFTKSGN
;
A
#
# COMPACT_ATOMS: atom_id res chain seq x y z
N MET A 1 10.73 22.07 28.64
CA MET A 1 9.35 21.64 28.92
C MET A 1 9.24 20.21 28.45
N ALA A 2 9.05 19.25 29.36
CA ALA A 2 8.83 17.87 28.97
C ALA A 2 7.46 17.80 28.29
N ALA A 3 7.43 17.55 26.99
CA ALA A 3 6.18 17.22 26.30
C ALA A 3 5.58 16.00 27.02
N ALA A 4 4.27 16.05 27.28
CA ALA A 4 3.54 14.84 27.65
C ALA A 4 3.90 13.73 26.63
N PRO A 5 4.03 12.46 27.03
CA PRO A 5 4.13 11.40 26.04
C PRO A 5 2.87 11.52 25.17
N GLU A 6 3.03 11.94 23.92
CA GLU A 6 1.91 12.02 23.00
C GLU A 6 1.34 10.61 22.89
N THR A 7 0.12 10.42 23.37
CA THR A 7 -0.60 9.16 23.23
C THR A 7 -0.67 8.84 21.74
N SER A 8 -0.03 7.76 21.31
CA SER A 8 -0.13 7.31 19.92
C SER A 8 -1.59 7.13 19.53
N ILE A 9 -1.94 7.62 18.34
CA ILE A 9 -3.26 7.42 17.74
C ILE A 9 -3.37 6.01 17.14
N ILE A 10 -2.24 5.38 16.79
CA ILE A 10 -2.17 4.06 16.13
C ILE A 10 -1.25 3.08 16.89
N PRO A 11 -1.48 2.88 18.21
CA PRO A 11 -0.52 2.17 19.07
C PRO A 11 -0.29 0.73 18.63
N GLU A 12 -1.30 0.05 18.08
CA GLU A 12 -1.15 -1.33 17.62
C GLU A 12 -0.28 -1.44 16.35
N LEU A 13 -0.38 -0.49 15.43
CA LEU A 13 0.50 -0.44 14.26
C LEU A 13 1.94 -0.08 14.64
N GLU A 14 2.14 0.83 15.60
CA GLU A 14 3.48 1.13 16.13
C GLU A 14 4.10 -0.11 16.77
N GLU A 15 3.34 -0.86 17.57
CA GLU A 15 3.78 -2.10 18.17
C GLU A 15 4.16 -3.15 17.11
N LEU A 16 3.35 -3.30 16.05
CA LEU A 16 3.67 -4.19 14.94
C LEU A 16 4.99 -3.79 14.25
N ALA A 17 5.21 -2.49 14.01
CA ALA A 17 6.44 -2.02 13.38
C ALA A 17 7.69 -2.23 14.26
N LEU A 18 7.54 -2.06 15.58
CA LEU A 18 8.64 -2.22 16.54
C LEU A 18 9.00 -3.69 16.82
N LYS A 19 8.01 -4.59 16.77
CA LYS A 19 8.21 -6.04 17.03
C LYS A 19 8.61 -6.83 15.78
N ASN A 20 8.49 -6.26 14.59
CA ASN A 20 8.78 -6.93 13.32
C ASN A 20 9.79 -6.14 12.48
N THR A 21 10.03 -6.56 11.24
CA THR A 21 10.90 -5.79 10.34
C THR A 21 10.15 -4.60 9.79
N SER A 22 10.61 -3.39 10.08
CA SER A 22 10.10 -2.16 9.49
C SER A 22 11.27 -1.29 9.01
N PHE A 23 11.12 -0.67 7.85
CA PHE A 23 12.11 0.27 7.31
C PHE A 23 11.76 1.69 7.74
N SER A 24 12.74 2.38 8.32
CA SER A 24 12.55 3.71 8.87
C SER A 24 13.62 4.67 8.40
N ASN A 25 13.19 5.88 8.05
CA ASN A 25 14.04 7.04 7.81
C ASN A 25 14.66 7.61 9.09
N LYS A 26 14.30 7.09 10.27
CA LYS A 26 14.76 7.57 11.57
C LYS A 26 15.57 6.50 12.33
N ALA A 27 16.40 6.94 13.27
CA ALA A 27 17.15 6.06 14.16
C ALA A 27 16.25 5.36 15.20
N SER A 28 15.09 5.94 15.53
CA SER A 28 14.12 5.37 16.47
C SER A 28 13.52 4.06 15.98
N GLY A 29 13.52 3.80 14.67
CA GLY A 29 12.84 2.66 14.06
C GLY A 29 11.38 2.92 13.71
N VAL A 30 10.78 4.03 14.16
CA VAL A 30 9.41 4.44 13.81
C VAL A 30 9.47 5.58 12.80
N GLY A 31 9.05 5.31 11.56
CA GLY A 31 9.10 6.18 10.40
C GLY A 31 8.64 5.41 9.16
N GLY A 32 9.07 5.81 7.97
CA GLY A 32 8.66 5.08 6.77
C GLY A 32 9.09 5.71 5.46
N ALA A 33 8.38 5.35 4.39
CA ALA A 33 8.71 5.81 3.05
C ALA A 33 8.42 7.31 2.88
N LEU A 34 9.27 7.96 2.09
CA LEU A 34 9.16 9.37 1.73
C LEU A 34 8.23 9.53 0.51
N PRO A 35 7.41 10.59 0.46
CA PRO A 35 6.45 10.78 -0.62
C PRO A 35 7.16 11.12 -1.94
N ALA A 36 7.13 10.17 -2.88
CA ALA A 36 7.67 10.36 -4.23
C ALA A 36 6.65 11.05 -5.14
N THR A 37 7.13 11.89 -6.07
CA THR A 37 6.28 12.51 -7.10
C THR A 37 5.49 11.45 -7.87
N ASN A 38 4.21 11.72 -8.14
CA ASN A 38 3.29 10.84 -8.88
C ASN A 38 3.05 9.48 -8.19
N THR A 39 3.02 9.48 -6.85
CA THR A 39 2.64 8.33 -6.00
C THR A 39 1.62 8.71 -4.91
N GLY A 40 1.02 9.90 -5.00
CA GLY A 40 0.29 10.56 -3.92
C GLY A 40 -1.20 10.25 -3.78
N TRP A 41 -1.71 9.25 -4.50
CA TRP A 41 -3.11 8.79 -4.43
C TRP A 41 -3.16 7.26 -4.62
N THR A 42 -4.24 6.62 -4.20
CA THR A 42 -4.30 5.16 -4.03
C THR A 42 -3.81 4.35 -5.22
N VAL A 43 -4.33 4.57 -6.44
CA VAL A 43 -3.89 3.76 -7.61
C VAL A 43 -2.44 4.05 -8.01
N ALA A 44 -1.92 5.26 -7.76
CA ALA A 44 -0.51 5.57 -7.99
C ALA A 44 0.39 4.92 -6.93
N GLY A 45 -0.04 4.88 -5.68
CA GLY A 45 0.61 4.12 -4.61
C GLY A 45 0.65 2.63 -4.95
N MET A 46 -0.47 2.05 -5.41
CA MET A 46 -0.54 0.66 -5.87
C MET A 46 0.43 0.40 -7.02
N ALA A 47 0.44 1.23 -8.07
CA ALA A 47 1.37 1.08 -9.19
C ALA A 47 2.85 1.19 -8.76
N ALA A 48 3.16 2.07 -7.81
CA ALA A 48 4.50 2.20 -7.26
C ALA A 48 4.91 0.95 -6.46
N GLN A 49 4.04 0.42 -5.60
CA GLN A 49 4.31 -0.78 -4.81
C GLN A 49 4.36 -2.06 -5.66
N SER A 50 3.57 -2.12 -6.74
CA SER A 50 3.45 -3.33 -7.56
C SER A 50 4.43 -3.36 -8.72
N ALA A 51 4.87 -2.22 -9.26
CA ALA A 51 5.70 -2.17 -10.46
C ALA A 51 6.90 -1.22 -10.35
N GLY A 52 7.04 -0.49 -9.24
CA GLY A 52 8.16 0.42 -9.04
C GLY A 52 8.17 1.60 -10.02
N VAL A 53 6.99 2.05 -10.49
CA VAL A 53 6.86 3.14 -11.47
C VAL A 53 5.89 4.22 -10.98
N PRO A 54 6.13 5.51 -11.30
CA PRO A 54 5.20 6.59 -11.01
C PRO A 54 3.97 6.52 -11.91
N LEU A 55 2.87 7.15 -11.50
CA LEU A 55 1.68 7.33 -12.34
C LEU A 55 1.61 8.77 -12.87
N LYS A 56 2.19 9.03 -14.05
CA LYS A 56 2.32 10.39 -14.59
C LYS A 56 1.02 10.92 -15.18
N GLU A 57 0.21 11.57 -14.34
CA GLU A 57 -1.10 12.12 -14.69
C GLU A 57 -1.06 13.25 -15.76
N ASN A 58 0.06 13.96 -15.87
CA ASN A 58 0.22 15.02 -16.86
C ASN A 58 0.15 14.49 -18.30
N LEU A 59 0.39 13.19 -18.51
CA LEU A 59 0.23 12.53 -19.81
C LEU A 59 -1.23 12.33 -20.21
N VAL A 60 -2.16 12.44 -19.27
CA VAL A 60 -3.61 12.35 -19.49
C VAL A 60 -4.32 13.68 -19.25
N GLY A 61 -3.56 14.79 -19.33
CA GLY A 61 -4.08 16.15 -19.21
C GLY A 61 -4.16 16.69 -17.79
N GLY A 62 -3.78 15.91 -16.77
CA GLY A 62 -3.58 16.38 -15.39
C GLY A 62 -4.81 17.00 -14.71
N ARG A 63 -6.02 16.71 -15.22
CA ARG A 63 -7.29 17.24 -14.68
C ARG A 63 -7.85 16.38 -13.54
N ASP A 64 -7.56 15.10 -13.57
CA ASP A 64 -7.95 14.12 -12.55
C ASP A 64 -6.81 13.11 -12.38
N HIS A 65 -6.36 12.94 -11.13
CA HIS A 65 -5.37 11.94 -10.72
C HIS A 65 -5.74 10.51 -11.16
N ASN A 66 -7.04 10.25 -11.36
CA ASN A 66 -7.60 8.96 -11.75
C ASN A 66 -7.89 8.82 -13.26
N ALA A 67 -7.56 9.81 -14.09
CA ALA A 67 -7.88 9.82 -15.51
C ALA A 67 -7.26 8.65 -16.31
N LEU A 68 -6.21 8.00 -15.81
CA LEU A 68 -5.73 6.74 -16.42
C LEU A 68 -6.78 5.62 -16.41
N GLY A 69 -7.73 5.67 -15.49
CA GLY A 69 -8.86 4.75 -15.42
C GLY A 69 -9.82 4.85 -16.61
N GLU A 70 -9.77 5.93 -17.39
CA GLU A 70 -10.58 6.10 -18.61
C GLU A 70 -9.99 5.34 -19.81
N PHE A 71 -8.72 4.96 -19.74
CA PHE A 71 -8.02 4.27 -20.84
C PHE A 71 -8.24 2.76 -20.76
N LYS A 72 -8.30 2.11 -21.94
CA LYS A 72 -8.45 0.64 -22.01
C LYS A 72 -7.23 -0.12 -21.47
N LYS A 73 -6.04 0.44 -21.63
CA LYS A 73 -4.78 -0.17 -21.18
C LYS A 73 -4.23 0.62 -20.01
N PHE A 74 -3.92 -0.06 -18.92
CA PHE A 74 -3.25 0.52 -17.77
C PHE A 74 -1.77 0.16 -17.85
N LEU A 75 -0.87 1.16 -17.88
CA LEU A 75 0.60 1.01 -17.93
C LEU A 75 1.13 -0.24 -18.68
N PRO A 76 0.76 -0.46 -19.96
CA PRO A 76 0.93 -1.74 -20.66
C PRO A 76 2.38 -2.21 -20.86
N GLY A 77 3.37 -1.36 -20.58
CA GLY A 77 4.78 -1.71 -20.61
C GLY A 77 5.43 -1.91 -19.24
N ALA A 78 4.68 -1.68 -18.15
CA ALA A 78 5.11 -2.08 -16.82
C ALA A 78 5.03 -3.61 -16.66
N TYR A 79 5.87 -4.16 -15.78
CA TYR A 79 5.84 -5.56 -15.38
C TYR A 79 5.75 -5.63 -13.85
N SER A 80 4.67 -6.19 -13.33
CA SER A 80 4.31 -6.07 -11.92
C SER A 80 4.62 -7.31 -11.08
N LEU A 81 4.55 -7.11 -9.76
CA LEU A 81 4.50 -8.15 -8.73
C LEU A 81 3.43 -9.21 -9.06
N GLY A 82 2.23 -8.77 -9.44
CA GLY A 82 1.14 -9.67 -9.78
C GLY A 82 1.49 -10.56 -10.97
N GLU A 83 2.10 -10.03 -12.03
CA GLU A 83 2.52 -10.84 -13.18
C GLU A 83 3.63 -11.83 -12.82
N ILE A 84 4.56 -11.44 -11.93
CA ILE A 84 5.60 -12.33 -11.43
C ILE A 84 4.98 -13.50 -10.66
N LEU A 85 4.06 -13.20 -9.73
CA LEU A 85 3.41 -14.21 -8.89
C LEU A 85 2.47 -15.12 -9.69
N GLU A 86 1.71 -14.57 -10.65
CA GLU A 86 0.87 -15.35 -11.58
C GLU A 86 1.73 -16.37 -12.33
N LYS A 87 2.89 -15.95 -12.86
CA LYS A 87 3.82 -16.84 -13.57
C LYS A 87 4.38 -17.95 -12.67
N GLN A 88 4.47 -17.72 -11.36
CA GLN A 88 4.87 -18.72 -10.37
C GLN A 88 3.69 -19.55 -9.84
N GLY A 89 2.49 -19.40 -10.40
CA GLY A 89 1.32 -20.21 -10.07
C GLY A 89 0.55 -19.76 -8.82
N TYR A 90 0.79 -18.53 -8.35
CA TYR A 90 0.05 -17.98 -7.22
C TYR A 90 -1.43 -17.78 -7.55
N ASN A 91 -2.30 -18.16 -6.62
CA ASN A 91 -3.70 -17.80 -6.62
C ASN A 91 -3.85 -16.39 -6.03
N GLN A 92 -4.27 -15.43 -6.85
CA GLN A 92 -4.24 -14.02 -6.48
C GLN A 92 -5.63 -13.45 -6.32
N THR A 93 -5.94 -12.94 -5.13
CA THR A 93 -7.21 -12.27 -4.84
C THR A 93 -6.96 -10.88 -4.27
N PHE A 94 -7.73 -9.90 -4.75
CA PHE A 94 -7.72 -8.54 -4.24
C PHE A 94 -9.10 -8.21 -3.67
N VAL A 95 -9.19 -7.88 -2.39
CA VAL A 95 -10.44 -7.56 -1.69
C VAL A 95 -10.49 -6.06 -1.41
N MET A 96 -11.60 -5.39 -1.75
CA MET A 96 -11.75 -3.96 -1.49
C MET A 96 -13.22 -3.56 -1.26
N GLY A 97 -13.45 -2.62 -0.33
CA GLY A 97 -14.80 -2.13 -0.02
C GLY A 97 -15.43 -1.21 -1.06
N SER A 98 -14.62 -0.70 -2.00
CA SER A 98 -15.03 0.25 -3.02
C SER A 98 -15.12 -0.41 -4.40
N GLU A 99 -15.75 0.25 -5.37
CA GLU A 99 -15.79 -0.26 -6.75
C GLU A 99 -14.40 -0.28 -7.40
N ALA A 100 -13.98 -1.42 -7.94
CA ALA A 100 -12.63 -1.56 -8.50
C ALA A 100 -12.41 -0.70 -9.75
N SER A 101 -13.45 -0.33 -10.48
CA SER A 101 -13.35 0.52 -11.68
C SER A 101 -12.83 1.93 -11.37
N PHE A 102 -13.09 2.44 -10.15
CA PHE A 102 -12.61 3.76 -9.73
C PHE A 102 -11.08 3.82 -9.74
N GLY A 103 -10.51 4.87 -10.34
CA GLY A 103 -9.07 4.99 -10.54
C GLY A 103 -8.45 4.03 -11.55
N GLY A 104 -9.23 3.18 -12.22
CA GLY A 104 -8.72 2.14 -13.11
C GLY A 104 -8.03 0.98 -12.39
N ARG A 105 -8.34 0.77 -11.10
CA ARG A 105 -7.76 -0.32 -10.30
C ARG A 105 -8.14 -1.69 -10.87
N ASP A 106 -9.35 -1.82 -11.41
CA ASP A 106 -9.82 -2.99 -12.17
C ASP A 106 -8.83 -3.39 -13.28
N LYS A 107 -8.40 -2.42 -14.08
CA LYS A 107 -7.46 -2.63 -15.18
C LYS A 107 -6.06 -2.89 -14.67
N LEU A 108 -5.59 -2.16 -13.65
CA LEU A 108 -4.30 -2.45 -13.02
C LEU A 108 -4.26 -3.92 -12.55
N LEU A 109 -5.28 -4.37 -11.83
CA LEU A 109 -5.34 -5.72 -11.25
C LEU A 109 -5.56 -6.81 -12.31
N THR A 110 -6.47 -6.61 -13.26
CA THR A 110 -6.72 -7.64 -14.30
C THR A 110 -5.60 -7.72 -15.33
N GLN A 111 -4.97 -6.61 -15.71
CA GLN A 111 -3.93 -6.59 -16.75
C GLN A 111 -2.53 -6.91 -16.21
N HIS A 112 -2.30 -6.72 -14.90
CA HIS A 112 -0.99 -6.93 -14.27
C HIS A 112 -1.03 -7.97 -13.15
N GLY A 113 -1.49 -9.19 -13.47
CA GLY A 113 -1.48 -10.34 -12.56
C GLY A 113 -2.79 -11.11 -12.48
N ASN A 114 -3.79 -10.75 -13.28
CA ASN A 114 -5.05 -11.49 -13.44
C ASN A 114 -5.72 -11.83 -12.09
N PHE A 115 -5.79 -10.84 -11.20
CA PHE A 115 -6.37 -11.03 -9.87
C PHE A 115 -7.85 -11.39 -9.95
N ASN A 116 -8.30 -12.29 -9.08
CA ASN A 116 -9.69 -12.35 -8.69
C ASN A 116 -10.02 -11.10 -7.86
N ILE A 117 -10.98 -10.28 -8.32
CA ILE A 117 -11.34 -9.03 -7.66
C ILE A 117 -12.63 -9.23 -6.86
N GLU A 118 -12.53 -9.18 -5.54
CA GLU A 118 -13.67 -9.16 -4.62
C GLU A 118 -13.93 -7.71 -4.17
N ASP A 119 -14.56 -6.93 -5.03
CA ASP A 119 -14.94 -5.54 -4.77
C ASP A 119 -16.39 -5.41 -4.26
N TYR A 120 -16.88 -4.17 -4.12
CA TYR A 120 -18.26 -3.86 -3.76
C TYR A 120 -19.31 -4.60 -4.63
N ASN A 121 -19.12 -4.61 -5.95
CA ASN A 121 -20.06 -5.25 -6.88
C ASN A 121 -20.01 -6.78 -6.78
N TYR A 122 -18.82 -7.35 -6.58
CA TYR A 122 -18.67 -8.77 -6.28
C TYR A 122 -19.42 -9.15 -5.00
N ALA A 123 -19.26 -8.37 -3.92
CA ALA A 123 -19.90 -8.64 -2.64
C ALA A 123 -21.44 -8.64 -2.76
N LYS A 124 -22.01 -7.68 -3.50
CA LYS A 124 -23.45 -7.67 -3.80
C LYS A 124 -23.89 -8.91 -4.59
N LYS A 125 -23.24 -9.17 -5.72
CA LYS A 125 -23.58 -10.27 -6.63
C LYS A 125 -23.56 -11.64 -5.95
N HIS A 126 -22.69 -11.83 -4.95
CA HIS A 126 -22.56 -13.09 -4.21
C HIS A 126 -23.31 -13.09 -2.88
N GLY A 127 -24.15 -12.08 -2.61
CA GLY A 127 -24.97 -12.02 -1.39
C GLY A 127 -24.17 -11.83 -0.10
N LYS A 128 -22.92 -11.34 -0.18
CA LYS A 128 -22.10 -10.98 1.00
C LYS A 128 -22.63 -9.71 1.68
N ILE A 129 -23.33 -8.86 0.92
CA ILE A 129 -24.08 -7.69 1.38
C ILE A 129 -25.43 -7.61 0.64
N SER A 130 -26.41 -6.90 1.21
CA SER A 130 -27.71 -6.71 0.55
C SER A 130 -27.60 -5.81 -0.68
N GLU A 131 -28.58 -5.89 -1.59
CA GLU A 131 -28.58 -5.12 -2.84
C GLU A 131 -28.63 -3.60 -2.62
N ASP A 132 -29.22 -3.15 -1.53
CA ASP A 132 -29.32 -1.75 -1.11
C ASP A 132 -28.21 -1.31 -0.15
N TYR A 133 -27.29 -2.21 0.22
CA TYR A 133 -26.23 -1.92 1.16
C TYR A 133 -25.20 -0.96 0.57
N LYS A 134 -25.02 0.22 1.18
CA LYS A 134 -23.92 1.13 0.85
C LYS A 134 -23.50 1.95 2.07
N VAL A 135 -22.25 1.80 2.48
CA VAL A 135 -21.61 2.56 3.56
C VAL A 135 -20.37 3.24 3.01
N TRP A 136 -20.29 4.56 3.17
CA TRP A 136 -19.12 5.35 2.77
C TRP A 136 -18.71 5.12 1.31
N TRP A 137 -17.57 4.46 1.05
CA TRP A 137 -17.06 4.14 -0.29
C TRP A 137 -17.64 2.86 -0.92
N GLY A 138 -18.47 2.11 -0.19
CA GLY A 138 -19.15 0.90 -0.63
C GLY A 138 -19.52 0.04 0.57
N TYR A 139 -18.55 -0.64 1.19
CA TYR A 139 -18.67 -1.20 2.53
C TYR A 139 -17.43 -0.87 3.37
N GLU A 140 -17.62 -0.78 4.68
CA GLU A 140 -16.63 -0.41 5.69
C GLU A 140 -15.56 -1.49 5.94
N ASP A 141 -14.42 -1.09 6.51
CA ASP A 141 -13.25 -1.98 6.69
C ASP A 141 -13.56 -3.17 7.62
N LYS A 142 -14.54 -3.03 8.52
CA LYS A 142 -15.02 -4.14 9.36
C LYS A 142 -15.50 -5.33 8.52
N LYS A 143 -16.27 -5.06 7.46
CA LYS A 143 -16.70 -6.09 6.49
C LYS A 143 -15.55 -6.53 5.60
N LEU A 144 -14.66 -5.61 5.21
CA LEU A 144 -13.44 -5.96 4.45
C LEU A 144 -12.64 -7.05 5.17
N PHE A 145 -12.33 -6.86 6.45
CA PHE A 145 -11.59 -7.83 7.25
C PHE A 145 -12.40 -9.10 7.54
N GLN A 146 -13.72 -9.08 7.52
CA GLN A 146 -14.53 -10.30 7.54
C GLN A 146 -14.33 -11.09 6.24
N PHE A 147 -14.57 -10.48 5.09
CA PHE A 147 -14.48 -11.14 3.79
C PHE A 147 -13.05 -11.61 3.47
N ALA A 148 -12.04 -10.86 3.91
CA ALA A 148 -10.66 -11.27 3.78
C ALA A 148 -10.31 -12.51 4.61
N ARG A 149 -10.95 -12.72 5.78
CA ARG A 149 -10.76 -13.95 6.58
C ARG A 149 -11.36 -15.17 5.89
N GLU A 150 -12.55 -15.01 5.33
CA GLU A 150 -13.22 -16.04 4.53
C GLU A 150 -12.36 -16.42 3.31
N GLU A 151 -11.88 -15.41 2.57
CA GLU A 151 -11.08 -15.62 1.37
C GLU A 151 -9.68 -16.17 1.68
N ALA A 152 -9.01 -15.69 2.73
CA ALA A 152 -7.74 -16.27 3.18
C ALA A 152 -7.88 -17.76 3.52
N SER A 153 -8.97 -18.13 4.22
CA SER A 153 -9.25 -19.53 4.57
C SER A 153 -9.49 -20.39 3.33
N ARG A 154 -10.22 -19.86 2.33
CA ARG A 154 -10.45 -20.53 1.04
C ARG A 154 -9.15 -20.71 0.25
N LEU A 155 -8.33 -19.66 0.16
CA LEU A 155 -7.05 -19.67 -0.53
C LEU A 155 -6.08 -20.67 0.11
N ALA A 156 -5.98 -20.68 1.44
CA ALA A 156 -5.09 -21.56 2.18
C ALA A 156 -5.51 -23.05 2.16
N ALA A 157 -6.76 -23.35 1.83
CA ALA A 157 -7.25 -24.72 1.64
C ALA A 157 -6.86 -25.33 0.28
N SER A 158 -6.29 -24.53 -0.63
CA SER A 158 -5.79 -24.97 -1.93
C SER A 158 -4.31 -25.39 -1.84
N ASP A 159 -3.87 -26.31 -2.72
CA ASP A 159 -2.46 -26.71 -2.82
C ASP A 159 -1.56 -25.67 -3.52
N LYS A 160 -2.15 -24.56 -3.99
CA LYS A 160 -1.44 -23.48 -4.67
C LYS A 160 -0.96 -22.42 -3.67
N PRO A 161 0.22 -21.80 -3.86
CA PRO A 161 0.57 -20.61 -3.11
C PRO A 161 -0.45 -19.50 -3.40
N PHE A 162 -0.66 -18.59 -2.45
CA PHE A 162 -1.64 -17.52 -2.60
C PHE A 162 -1.05 -16.14 -2.34
N ASN A 163 -1.67 -15.13 -2.96
CA ASN A 163 -1.42 -13.71 -2.73
C ASN A 163 -2.78 -13.06 -2.46
N LEU A 164 -3.03 -12.69 -1.20
CA LEU A 164 -4.23 -11.96 -0.80
C LEU A 164 -3.86 -10.51 -0.50
N GLN A 165 -4.44 -9.58 -1.26
CA GLN A 165 -4.26 -8.15 -1.05
C GLN A 165 -5.57 -7.50 -0.61
N LEU A 166 -5.47 -6.54 0.30
CA LEU A 166 -6.60 -5.83 0.86
C LEU A 166 -6.38 -4.33 0.66
N LEU A 167 -7.44 -3.60 0.33
CA LEU A 167 -7.43 -2.14 0.31
C LEU A 167 -8.49 -1.58 1.26
N THR A 168 -8.01 -1.03 2.38
CA THR A 168 -8.82 -0.34 3.38
C THR A 168 -9.27 1.04 2.88
N ALA A 169 -10.42 1.53 3.34
CA ALA A 169 -11.00 2.80 2.89
C ALA A 169 -11.57 3.68 4.01
N ASP A 170 -11.70 3.19 5.25
CA ASP A 170 -12.33 3.98 6.32
C ASP A 170 -11.51 5.23 6.66
N THR A 171 -10.18 5.19 6.49
CA THR A 171 -9.29 6.34 6.69
C THR A 171 -9.26 7.34 5.53
N HIS A 172 -10.11 7.18 4.50
CA HIS A 172 -10.13 8.08 3.35
C HIS A 172 -10.62 9.48 3.73
N PHE A 173 -10.05 10.53 3.12
CA PHE A 173 -10.47 11.92 3.36
C PHE A 173 -11.87 12.21 2.76
N THR A 174 -12.66 13.14 3.29
CA THR A 174 -12.46 13.97 4.49
C THR A 174 -12.96 13.25 5.76
N ASP A 175 -12.23 13.39 6.86
CA ASP A 175 -12.53 12.93 8.22
C ASP A 175 -12.73 11.41 8.43
N GLY A 176 -12.72 10.63 7.35
CA GLY A 176 -12.89 9.19 7.38
C GLY A 176 -14.27 8.73 7.84
N TYR A 177 -14.42 7.41 7.89
CA TYR A 177 -15.59 6.72 8.41
C TYR A 177 -15.24 6.03 9.73
N LEU A 178 -15.99 6.35 10.77
CA LEU A 178 -15.86 5.69 12.07
C LEU A 178 -16.98 4.66 12.21
N ASP A 179 -16.64 3.38 12.09
CA ASP A 179 -17.59 2.28 12.34
C ASP A 179 -18.19 2.40 13.76
N GLU A 180 -19.47 2.08 13.88
CA GLU A 180 -20.26 2.24 15.10
C GLU A 180 -19.72 1.42 16.29
N THR A 181 -18.95 0.37 16.04
CA THR A 181 -18.34 -0.48 17.07
C THR A 181 -16.99 0.04 17.55
N CYS A 182 -16.44 1.07 16.89
CA CYS A 182 -15.19 1.70 17.29
C CYS A 182 -15.37 2.57 18.55
N ALA A 183 -14.39 2.51 19.44
CA ALA A 183 -14.33 3.40 20.59
C ALA A 183 -14.06 4.85 20.16
N LYS A 184 -14.74 5.80 20.82
CA LYS A 184 -14.51 7.25 20.67
C LYS A 184 -13.59 7.75 21.78
N THR A 185 -12.30 7.41 21.68
CA THR A 185 -11.27 7.73 22.68
C THR A 185 -10.78 9.17 22.58
N PHE A 186 -10.75 9.74 21.38
CA PHE A 186 -10.24 11.09 21.09
C PHE A 186 -11.38 12.07 20.83
N SER A 187 -11.13 13.37 21.01
CA SER A 187 -12.11 14.42 20.68
C SER A 187 -12.29 14.61 19.17
N ASN A 188 -11.23 14.43 18.39
CA ASN A 188 -11.24 14.56 16.94
C ASN A 188 -11.74 13.24 16.30
N GLN A 189 -12.66 13.34 15.32
CA GLN A 189 -13.20 12.16 14.64
C GLN A 189 -12.11 11.38 13.88
N TYR A 190 -11.26 12.08 13.14
CA TYR A 190 -10.25 11.44 12.31
C TYR A 190 -9.18 10.73 13.16
N ASP A 191 -8.83 11.27 14.34
CA ASP A 191 -8.02 10.54 15.34
C ASP A 191 -8.67 9.18 15.70
N ASN A 192 -9.99 9.16 15.95
CA ASN A 192 -10.71 7.91 16.25
C ASN A 192 -10.78 6.95 15.05
N VAL A 193 -10.86 7.46 13.82
CA VAL A 193 -10.84 6.63 12.60
C VAL A 193 -9.49 5.94 12.46
N HIS A 194 -8.37 6.66 12.61
CA HIS A 194 -7.03 6.06 12.59
C HIS A 194 -6.84 5.05 13.72
N ALA A 195 -7.30 5.37 14.92
CA ALA A 195 -7.25 4.44 16.05
C ALA A 195 -8.07 3.18 15.81
N CYS A 196 -9.23 3.29 15.17
CA CYS A 196 -10.03 2.12 14.83
C CYS A 196 -9.37 1.28 13.73
N SER A 197 -8.84 1.92 12.68
CA SER A 197 -8.10 1.22 11.62
C SER A 197 -6.90 0.46 12.20
N SER A 198 -6.13 1.09 13.10
CA SER A 198 -5.01 0.45 13.81
C SER A 198 -5.44 -0.84 14.52
N LYS A 199 -6.54 -0.79 15.28
CA LYS A 199 -7.12 -1.96 15.97
C LYS A 199 -7.59 -3.04 15.00
N GLN A 200 -8.29 -2.68 13.95
CA GLN A 200 -8.84 -3.64 12.99
C GLN A 200 -7.73 -4.36 12.22
N VAL A 201 -6.70 -3.63 11.76
CA VAL A 201 -5.52 -4.22 11.10
C VAL A 201 -4.80 -5.17 12.06
N ALA A 202 -4.55 -4.76 13.30
CA ALA A 202 -3.90 -5.62 14.28
C ALA A 202 -4.73 -6.86 14.63
N ALA A 203 -6.06 -6.73 14.71
CA ALA A 203 -6.97 -7.86 14.91
C ALA A 203 -6.92 -8.85 13.74
N PHE A 204 -6.85 -8.36 12.50
CA PHE A 204 -6.68 -9.22 11.32
C PHE A 204 -5.33 -9.94 11.35
N VAL A 205 -4.23 -9.25 11.65
CA VAL A 205 -2.90 -9.87 11.79
C VAL A 205 -2.89 -10.93 12.89
N ASN A 206 -3.53 -10.66 14.05
CA ASN A 206 -3.63 -11.63 15.14
C ASN A 206 -4.50 -12.84 14.77
N TRP A 207 -5.53 -12.65 13.96
CA TRP A 207 -6.28 -13.75 13.38
C TRP A 207 -5.43 -14.57 12.41
N VAL A 208 -4.65 -13.93 11.52
CA VAL A 208 -3.74 -14.64 10.61
C VAL A 208 -2.73 -15.47 11.42
N LYS A 209 -2.16 -14.90 12.49
CA LYS A 209 -1.25 -15.58 13.42
C LYS A 209 -1.81 -16.84 14.06
N SER A 210 -3.13 -16.95 14.20
CA SER A 210 -3.77 -18.15 14.76
C SER A 210 -4.11 -19.21 13.70
N GLN A 211 -3.86 -18.94 12.42
CA GLN A 211 -4.15 -19.88 11.34
C GLN A 211 -2.97 -20.83 11.06
N PRO A 212 -3.24 -22.07 10.62
CA PRO A 212 -2.18 -23.04 10.28
C PRO A 212 -1.21 -22.57 9.19
N PHE A 213 -1.65 -21.66 8.32
CA PHE A 213 -0.82 -21.13 7.22
C PHE A 213 0.11 -19.98 7.65
N TYR A 214 0.03 -19.49 8.89
CA TYR A 214 0.78 -18.31 9.36
C TYR A 214 2.29 -18.42 9.14
N GLU A 215 2.90 -19.53 9.58
CA GLU A 215 4.35 -19.73 9.54
C GLU A 215 4.90 -19.69 8.10
N ASN A 216 4.07 -20.03 7.12
CA ASN A 216 4.41 -20.01 5.69
C ASN A 216 3.81 -18.79 4.95
N THR A 217 3.45 -17.73 5.69
CA THR A 217 2.86 -16.50 5.12
C THR A 217 3.67 -15.29 5.53
N THR A 218 4.23 -14.59 4.55
CA THR A 218 4.77 -13.23 4.74
C THR A 218 3.62 -12.23 4.70
N ILE A 219 3.50 -11.41 5.75
CA ILE A 219 2.49 -10.33 5.82
C ILE A 219 3.21 -9.00 5.66
N ILE A 220 2.70 -8.17 4.75
CA ILE A 220 3.23 -6.82 4.51
C ILE A 220 2.08 -5.83 4.72
N ILE A 221 2.29 -4.89 5.63
CA ILE A 221 1.37 -3.77 5.88
C ILE A 221 2.07 -2.54 5.35
N SER A 222 1.44 -1.82 4.43
CA SER A 222 1.98 -0.57 3.89
C SER A 222 0.85 0.43 3.71
N GLY A 223 1.11 1.70 4.05
CA GLY A 223 0.26 2.78 3.55
C GLY A 223 0.39 2.90 2.03
N ASP A 224 -0.66 3.36 1.36
CA ASP A 224 -0.65 3.64 -0.07
C ASP A 224 0.03 4.99 -0.37
N HIS A 225 -0.33 6.03 0.38
CA HIS A 225 0.24 7.37 0.31
C HIS A 225 0.06 8.15 1.63
N LEU A 226 0.54 9.40 1.66
CA LEU A 226 0.26 10.31 2.77
C LEU A 226 -1.20 10.75 2.73
N GLY A 227 -1.90 10.74 3.88
CA GLY A 227 -3.26 11.28 3.97
C GLY A 227 -3.35 12.74 3.49
N MET A 228 -4.46 13.06 2.81
CA MET A 228 -4.62 14.31 2.05
C MET A 228 -5.39 15.40 2.81
N GLN A 229 -5.74 15.18 4.07
CA GLN A 229 -6.51 16.13 4.88
C GLN A 229 -5.62 17.25 5.43
N THR A 230 -5.34 18.26 4.59
CA THR A 230 -4.40 19.35 4.88
C THR A 230 -4.67 20.02 6.23
N SER A 231 -5.90 20.45 6.52
CA SER A 231 -6.24 21.13 7.78
C SER A 231 -5.92 20.31 9.03
N TYR A 232 -6.18 19.01 9.00
CA TYR A 232 -5.87 18.10 10.10
C TYR A 232 -4.35 18.01 10.35
N TYR A 233 -3.56 17.84 9.29
CA TYR A 233 -2.12 17.74 9.45
C TYR A 233 -1.48 19.09 9.80
N ASP A 234 -1.97 20.19 9.24
CA ASP A 234 -1.50 21.53 9.60
C ASP A 234 -1.78 21.85 11.08
N GLU A 235 -2.92 21.42 11.63
CA GLU A 235 -3.23 21.56 13.06
C GLU A 235 -2.25 20.76 13.93
N LYS A 236 -1.96 19.51 13.56
CA LYS A 236 -1.13 18.59 14.37
C LYS A 236 0.36 18.90 14.29
N ILE A 237 0.86 19.26 13.11
CA ILE A 237 2.30 19.35 12.83
C ILE A 237 2.71 20.64 12.12
N GLY A 238 1.79 21.57 11.87
CA GLY A 238 2.10 22.87 11.27
C GLY A 238 3.12 23.65 12.09
N GLY A 239 4.08 24.26 11.41
CA GLY A 239 5.18 25.00 12.06
C GLY A 239 6.24 24.12 12.73
N THR A 240 6.14 22.79 12.62
CA THR A 240 7.18 21.85 13.08
C THR A 240 8.08 21.42 11.91
N ASN A 241 9.21 20.78 12.23
CA ASN A 241 10.05 20.10 11.24
C ASN A 241 9.67 18.62 11.05
N TYR A 242 8.45 18.23 11.43
CA TYR A 242 8.00 16.85 11.35
C TYR A 242 7.83 16.41 9.89
N GLN A 243 8.65 15.45 9.46
CA GLN A 243 8.52 14.82 8.15
C GLN A 243 7.53 13.66 8.21
N ARG A 244 6.38 13.83 7.56
CA ARG A 244 5.40 12.77 7.36
C ARG A 244 5.98 11.66 6.49
N THR A 245 5.67 10.41 6.83
CA THR A 245 6.15 9.22 6.12
C THR A 245 5.03 8.19 5.99
N ILE A 246 5.18 7.27 5.04
CA ILE A 246 4.22 6.21 4.76
C ILE A 246 4.64 4.95 5.53
N TYR A 247 3.74 4.47 6.37
CA TYR A 247 3.96 3.31 7.24
C TYR A 247 4.31 2.05 6.45
N ASN A 248 5.19 1.20 7.00
CA ASN A 248 5.46 -0.13 6.49
C ASN A 248 5.81 -1.10 7.63
N THR A 249 5.46 -2.37 7.48
CA THR A 249 5.90 -3.47 8.35
C THR A 249 5.85 -4.80 7.61
N PHE A 250 6.88 -5.61 7.79
CA PHE A 250 7.05 -6.95 7.25
C PHE A 250 7.08 -7.96 8.40
N ILE A 251 6.15 -8.90 8.39
CA ILE A 251 6.02 -10.00 9.34
C ILE A 251 6.33 -11.29 8.60
N ASN A 252 7.13 -12.16 9.21
CA ASN A 252 7.66 -13.39 8.59
C ASN A 252 8.31 -13.18 7.22
N PRO A 253 9.20 -12.18 7.02
CA PRO A 253 10.01 -12.16 5.80
C PRO A 253 10.98 -13.35 5.80
N ALA A 254 11.16 -13.98 4.65
CA ALA A 254 12.11 -15.09 4.45
C ALA A 254 13.58 -14.65 4.57
N ILE A 255 13.82 -13.34 4.65
CA ILE A 255 15.14 -12.73 4.77
C ILE A 255 15.16 -11.67 5.88
N SER A 256 16.34 -11.44 6.45
CA SER A 256 16.56 -10.42 7.48
C SER A 256 17.60 -9.39 7.02
N THR A 257 17.58 -8.19 7.60
CA THR A 257 18.58 -7.16 7.33
C THR A 257 18.90 -6.36 8.59
N SER A 258 20.14 -5.89 8.71
CA SER A 258 20.55 -4.89 9.70
C SER A 258 20.37 -3.45 9.20
N HIS A 259 20.00 -3.27 7.93
CA HIS A 259 19.88 -1.96 7.29
C HIS A 259 18.42 -1.49 7.27
N SER A 260 17.71 -1.57 8.40
CA SER A 260 16.30 -1.17 8.49
C SER A 260 16.07 0.23 9.07
N LYS A 261 17.10 0.85 9.66
CA LYS A 261 17.04 2.18 10.28
C LYS A 261 17.87 3.19 9.52
N ASN A 262 17.51 4.47 9.64
CA ASN A 262 18.14 5.58 8.89
C ASN A 262 18.17 5.33 7.36
N ARG A 263 17.20 4.59 6.83
CA ARG A 263 17.05 4.33 5.41
C ARG A 263 16.15 5.38 4.79
N GLN A 264 16.65 6.08 3.78
CA GLN A 264 15.77 6.95 2.98
C GLN A 264 15.25 6.14 1.81
N PHE A 265 13.94 6.04 1.65
CA PHE A 265 13.32 5.22 0.61
C PHE A 265 11.93 5.75 0.25
N THR A 266 11.32 5.18 -0.77
CA THR A 266 10.02 5.54 -1.31
C THR A 266 9.13 4.31 -1.47
N THR A 267 7.88 4.54 -1.82
CA THR A 267 6.92 3.49 -2.16
C THR A 267 7.40 2.58 -3.32
N PHE A 268 8.27 3.07 -4.23
CA PHE A 268 8.84 2.23 -5.30
C PHE A 268 9.67 1.07 -4.76
N ASP A 269 10.36 1.28 -3.64
CA ASP A 269 11.25 0.31 -3.03
C ASP A 269 10.48 -0.88 -2.43
N MET A 270 9.17 -0.74 -2.19
CA MET A 270 8.30 -1.82 -1.73
C MET A 270 8.18 -2.95 -2.77
N TYR A 271 8.30 -2.65 -4.06
CA TYR A 271 8.19 -3.65 -5.12
C TYR A 271 9.27 -4.74 -5.02
N PRO A 272 10.57 -4.43 -5.16
CA PRO A 272 11.60 -5.46 -4.99
C PRO A 272 11.69 -5.96 -3.54
N SER A 273 11.35 -5.15 -2.54
CA SER A 273 11.40 -5.58 -1.13
C SER A 273 10.34 -6.63 -0.81
N THR A 274 9.16 -6.57 -1.42
CA THR A 274 8.12 -7.59 -1.29
C THR A 274 8.61 -8.92 -1.84
N LEU A 275 9.15 -8.94 -3.05
CA LEU A 275 9.72 -10.15 -3.65
C LEU A 275 10.87 -10.72 -2.82
N ALA A 276 11.76 -9.86 -2.33
CA ALA A 276 12.86 -10.28 -1.48
C ALA A 276 12.35 -10.86 -0.14
N ALA A 277 11.32 -10.26 0.47
CA ALA A 277 10.67 -10.77 1.66
C ALA A 277 10.01 -12.15 1.43
N LEU A 278 9.57 -12.46 0.20
CA LEU A 278 9.10 -13.79 -0.20
C LEU A 278 10.26 -14.78 -0.50
N GLY A 279 11.52 -14.36 -0.37
CA GLY A 279 12.71 -15.18 -0.63
C GLY A 279 13.22 -15.16 -2.07
N VAL A 280 12.68 -14.27 -2.93
CA VAL A 280 13.11 -14.14 -4.33
C VAL A 280 14.46 -13.44 -4.41
N LYS A 281 15.40 -14.02 -5.17
CA LYS A 281 16.67 -13.37 -5.53
C LYS A 281 16.47 -12.47 -6.73
N ILE A 282 16.77 -11.19 -6.56
CA ILE A 282 16.61 -10.16 -7.60
C ILE A 282 17.99 -9.78 -8.10
N ASP A 283 18.25 -10.00 -9.39
CA ASP A 283 19.51 -9.55 -9.97
C ASP A 283 19.64 -8.03 -9.85
N GLY A 284 20.79 -7.58 -9.38
CA GLY A 284 21.03 -6.16 -9.11
C GLY A 284 20.24 -5.55 -7.95
N ASP A 285 19.41 -6.28 -7.20
CA ASP A 285 18.57 -5.77 -6.09
C ASP A 285 17.66 -4.58 -6.49
N ARG A 286 17.24 -4.54 -7.77
CA ARG A 286 16.43 -3.44 -8.32
C ARG A 286 15.35 -3.95 -9.26
N LEU A 287 14.15 -3.38 -9.15
CA LEU A 287 13.06 -3.56 -10.10
C LEU A 287 12.32 -2.23 -10.25
N GLY A 288 12.08 -1.82 -11.50
CA GLY A 288 11.60 -0.47 -11.80
C GLY A 288 12.55 0.59 -11.23
N LEU A 289 12.00 1.57 -10.53
CA LEU A 289 12.74 2.58 -9.76
C LEU A 289 13.02 2.15 -8.31
N GLY A 290 12.56 0.97 -7.91
CA GLY A 290 12.72 0.43 -6.56
C GLY A 290 14.08 -0.22 -6.32
N THR A 291 14.50 -0.19 -5.06
CA THR A 291 15.67 -0.89 -4.51
C THR A 291 15.18 -1.86 -3.45
N ASN A 292 15.69 -3.09 -3.46
CA ASN A 292 15.44 -4.04 -2.39
C ASN A 292 15.98 -3.49 -1.06
N LEU A 293 15.09 -3.15 -0.13
CA LEU A 293 15.44 -2.54 1.15
C LEU A 293 16.17 -3.51 2.10
N PHE A 294 15.96 -4.81 1.93
CA PHE A 294 16.72 -5.82 2.67
C PHE A 294 18.19 -5.89 2.25
N SER A 295 18.50 -5.40 1.05
CA SER A 295 19.89 -5.28 0.59
C SER A 295 20.62 -4.10 1.25
N GLY A 296 21.95 -4.12 1.20
CA GLY A 296 22.80 -2.99 1.57
C GLY A 296 22.93 -1.92 0.48
N LYS A 297 22.19 -2.02 -0.64
CA LYS A 297 22.31 -1.05 -1.74
C LYS A 297 21.62 0.25 -1.39
N LYS A 298 22.25 1.36 -1.81
CA LYS A 298 21.65 2.69 -1.70
C LYS A 298 20.37 2.77 -2.52
N THR A 299 19.29 3.27 -1.94
CA THR A 299 18.07 3.59 -2.68
C THR A 299 18.30 4.74 -3.67
N LEU A 300 17.33 5.02 -4.55
CA LEU A 300 17.43 6.21 -5.38
C LEU A 300 17.42 7.49 -4.53
N VAL A 301 16.63 7.56 -3.45
CA VAL A 301 16.65 8.73 -2.56
C VAL A 301 18.04 8.97 -1.99
N GLU A 302 18.70 7.91 -1.53
CA GLU A 302 20.05 7.97 -0.95
C GLU A 302 21.11 8.32 -2.00
N GLN A 303 20.92 7.95 -3.26
CA GLN A 303 21.83 8.28 -4.36
C GLN A 303 21.69 9.73 -4.83
N TYR A 304 20.45 10.23 -4.90
CA TYR A 304 20.16 11.62 -5.28
C TYR A 304 20.38 12.60 -4.11
N GLY A 305 20.73 12.10 -2.92
CA GLY A 305 21.04 12.95 -1.76
C GLY A 305 19.81 13.55 -1.10
N GLY A 306 18.63 12.95 -1.27
CA GLY A 306 17.38 13.39 -0.63
C GLY A 306 16.16 13.29 -1.54
N ILE A 307 14.98 13.32 -0.91
CA ILE A 307 13.70 13.17 -1.61
C ILE A 307 13.40 14.34 -2.55
N GLU A 308 13.82 15.56 -2.20
CA GLU A 308 13.62 16.76 -3.03
C GLU A 308 14.33 16.63 -4.38
N ASN A 309 15.59 16.18 -4.38
CA ASN A 309 16.37 15.96 -5.60
C ASN A 309 15.76 14.83 -6.45
N LEU A 310 15.35 13.72 -5.82
CA LEU A 310 14.68 12.65 -6.54
C LEU A 310 13.36 13.12 -7.17
N ASN A 311 12.55 13.88 -6.43
CA ASN A 311 11.28 14.40 -6.91
C ASN A 311 11.46 15.41 -8.05
N SER A 312 12.53 16.21 -8.03
CA SER A 312 12.93 17.08 -9.15
C SER A 312 13.18 16.25 -10.42
N GLU A 313 13.90 15.14 -10.32
CA GLU A 313 14.12 14.23 -11.46
C GLU A 313 12.85 13.52 -11.92
N LEU A 314 12.03 13.00 -10.99
CA LEU A 314 10.78 12.31 -11.30
C LEU A 314 9.78 13.21 -12.05
N SER A 315 9.79 14.51 -11.75
CA SER A 315 8.93 15.52 -12.37
C SER A 315 9.29 15.81 -13.83
N LYS A 316 10.52 15.47 -14.26
CA LYS A 316 10.95 15.69 -15.64
C LYS A 316 10.20 14.78 -16.62
N ARG A 317 10.10 15.23 -17.86
CA ARG A 317 9.63 14.41 -18.97
C ARG A 317 10.56 13.22 -19.18
N SER A 318 10.00 12.04 -19.45
CA SER A 318 10.78 10.84 -19.77
C SER A 318 10.22 10.17 -21.02
N ALA A 319 10.96 10.27 -22.13
CA ALA A 319 10.61 9.60 -23.37
C ALA A 319 10.56 8.08 -23.20
N TYR A 320 11.40 7.51 -22.33
CA TYR A 320 11.34 6.09 -22.01
C TYR A 320 10.02 5.74 -21.33
N TYR A 321 9.62 6.48 -20.30
CA TYR A 321 8.35 6.24 -19.62
C TYR A 321 7.17 6.36 -20.60
N GLU A 322 7.12 7.43 -21.39
CA GLU A 322 6.06 7.65 -22.38
C GLU A 322 5.98 6.51 -23.40
N ASN A 323 7.11 6.09 -23.97
CA ASN A 323 7.14 5.16 -25.10
C ASN A 323 7.18 3.68 -24.71
N LYS A 324 7.62 3.36 -23.49
CA LYS A 324 7.88 1.98 -23.04
C LYS A 324 7.13 1.56 -21.80
N ILE A 325 6.58 2.48 -21.00
CA ILE A 325 5.79 2.16 -19.80
C ILE A 325 4.33 2.55 -20.00
N PHE A 326 4.09 3.83 -20.28
CA PHE A 326 2.75 4.40 -20.48
C PHE A 326 2.11 3.95 -21.79
N THR A 327 2.89 3.94 -22.87
CA THR A 327 2.50 3.29 -24.12
C THR A 327 3.30 2.01 -24.31
N LYS A 328 2.67 0.99 -24.91
CA LYS A 328 3.36 -0.16 -25.49
C LYS A 328 3.30 0.01 -27.00
N SER A 329 4.04 1.00 -27.50
CA SER A 329 4.31 1.10 -28.93
C SER A 329 5.05 -0.17 -29.33
N GLY A 330 4.47 -0.95 -30.24
CA GLY A 330 5.05 -2.20 -30.74
C GLY A 330 6.49 -1.96 -31.20
N ASN A 331 7.35 -2.95 -30.95
CA ASN A 331 8.56 -3.09 -31.77
C ASN A 331 8.14 -3.36 -33.21
#